data_AF-A0A971WVK9-F1
#
_entry.id   AF-A0A971WVK9-F1
#
_cell.length_a   1.000
_cell.length_b   1.000
_cell.length_c   1.000
_cell.angle_alpha   90.00
_cell.angle_beta   90.00
_cell.angle_gamma   90.00
#
_symmetry.space_group_name_H-M   'P 1'
#
loop_
_entity.id
_entity.type
_entity.pdbx_description
1 polymer ?
#
loop_
_entity_poly.entity_id
_entity_poly.type
_entity_poly.pdbx_seq_one_letter_code
_entity_poly.pdbx_strand_id
1 'polypeptide(L)'
;MRVVKEFHREFEFSIPLGNFHITGTVDQLLIDNDGVLLMDLKTNNIQAAEVEKEAAFYDWQLRIYGWAINKIFAQPIIATQLYFLIPDIVYSHPNAHLNFVQTEKWLGEVCSKIQRTQDIKEYPKGKDCAFCGYACELFHI
;
A
#
# COMPACT_ATOMS: atom_id res chain seq x y z
N MET A 1 -10.97 24.02 -9.42
CA MET A 1 -11.70 22.75 -9.59
C MET A 1 -10.88 21.88 -10.53
N ARG A 2 -10.36 20.73 -10.07
CA ARG A 2 -9.62 19.80 -10.93
C ARG A 2 -10.59 19.17 -11.93
N VAL A 3 -10.22 19.15 -13.20
CA VAL A 3 -10.98 18.47 -14.25
C VAL A 3 -10.36 17.09 -14.38
N VAL A 4 -11.00 16.09 -13.78
CA VAL A 4 -10.59 14.69 -13.89
C VAL A 4 -10.77 14.25 -15.34
N LYS A 5 -9.70 13.77 -15.95
CA LYS A 5 -9.70 13.28 -17.33
C LYS A 5 -10.04 11.80 -17.38
N GLU A 6 -9.44 11.04 -16.47
CA GLU A 6 -9.68 9.60 -16.35
C GLU A 6 -9.97 9.25 -14.90
N PHE A 7 -10.91 8.31 -14.74
CA PHE A 7 -11.27 7.74 -13.46
C PHE A 7 -11.29 6.23 -13.60
N HIS A 8 -10.48 5.55 -12.79
CA HIS A 8 -10.42 4.09 -12.76
C HIS A 8 -10.89 3.58 -11.41
N ARG A 9 -11.55 2.43 -11.42
CA ARG A 9 -11.97 1.70 -10.22
C ARG A 9 -11.42 0.28 -10.29
N GLU A 10 -11.03 -0.26 -9.14
CA GLU A 10 -10.46 -1.61 -9.04
C GLU A 10 -9.34 -1.81 -10.09
N PHE A 11 -8.42 -0.85 -10.15
CA PHE A 11 -7.37 -0.85 -11.16
C PHE A 11 -6.32 -1.90 -10.81
N GLU A 12 -6.34 -3.01 -11.55
CA GLU A 12 -5.37 -4.09 -11.43
C GLU A 12 -4.03 -3.69 -12.05
N PHE A 13 -2.94 -4.11 -11.41
CA PHE A 13 -1.60 -3.96 -11.96
C PHE A 13 -0.76 -5.24 -11.83
N SER A 14 0.18 -5.38 -12.75
CA SER A 14 1.25 -6.40 -12.70
C SER A 14 2.52 -5.79 -13.26
N ILE A 15 3.52 -5.62 -12.40
CA ILE A 15 4.79 -4.95 -12.73
C ILE A 15 5.96 -5.90 -12.50
N PRO A 16 6.80 -6.16 -13.52
CA PRO A 16 8.00 -6.96 -13.33
C PRO A 16 9.02 -6.24 -12.44
N LEU A 17 9.63 -6.98 -11.52
CA LEU A 17 10.70 -6.52 -10.64
C LEU A 17 11.82 -7.57 -10.58
N GLY A 18 12.80 -7.46 -11.48
CA GLY A 18 13.82 -8.49 -11.65
C GLY A 18 13.19 -9.84 -12.04
N ASN A 19 13.35 -10.85 -11.19
CA ASN A 19 12.76 -12.19 -11.38
C ASN A 19 11.38 -12.35 -10.72
N PHE A 20 10.81 -11.26 -10.19
CA PHE A 20 9.54 -11.26 -9.48
C PHE A 20 8.48 -10.48 -10.27
N HIS A 21 7.21 -10.71 -9.94
CA HIS A 21 6.10 -9.87 -10.37
C HIS A 21 5.39 -9.32 -9.14
N ILE A 22 5.22 -8.00 -9.10
CA ILE A 22 4.41 -7.33 -8.07
C ILE A 22 3.03 -7.08 -8.67
N THR A 23 2.01 -7.61 -8.01
CA THR A 23 0.62 -7.52 -8.45
C THR A 23 -0.24 -6.93 -7.34
N GLY A 24 -1.37 -6.34 -7.72
CA GLY A 24 -2.33 -5.78 -6.78
C GLY A 24 -3.44 -5.02 -7.49
N THR A 25 -4.34 -4.45 -6.69
CA THR A 25 -5.50 -3.71 -7.17
C THR A 25 -5.63 -2.42 -6.37
N VAL A 26 -5.72 -1.28 -7.05
CA VAL A 26 -5.98 0.01 -6.42
C VAL A 26 -7.47 0.33 -6.56
N ASP A 27 -8.16 0.59 -5.45
CA ASP A 27 -9.60 0.84 -5.45
C ASP A 27 -10.00 1.98 -6.40
N GLN A 28 -9.28 3.11 -6.36
CA GLN A 28 -9.57 4.28 -7.18
C GLN A 28 -8.34 5.05 -7.64
N LEU A 29 -8.33 5.43 -8.93
CA LEU A 29 -7.38 6.36 -9.53
C LEU A 29 -8.12 7.53 -10.15
N LEU A 30 -7.67 8.76 -9.84
CA LEU A 30 -8.11 9.97 -10.52
C LEU A 30 -6.90 10.57 -11.24
N ILE A 31 -7.00 10.72 -12.55
CA ILE A 31 -5.90 11.22 -13.39
C ILE A 31 -6.34 12.55 -14.02
N ASP A 32 -5.50 13.57 -13.85
CA ASP A 32 -5.66 14.87 -14.49
C ASP A 32 -4.35 15.38 -15.11
N ASN A 33 -4.27 16.69 -15.39
CA ASN A 33 -3.06 17.29 -15.97
C ASN A 33 -1.91 17.41 -14.97
N ASP A 34 -2.20 17.44 -13.68
CA ASP A 34 -1.20 17.60 -12.62
C ASP A 34 -0.60 16.25 -12.22
N GLY A 35 -1.36 15.15 -12.39
CA GLY A 35 -0.89 13.80 -12.15
C GLY A 35 -1.98 12.84 -11.67
N VAL A 36 -1.58 11.86 -10.88
CA VAL A 36 -2.46 10.80 -10.37
C VAL A 36 -2.71 10.95 -8.87
N LEU A 37 -3.99 10.99 -8.50
CA LEU A 37 -4.45 10.83 -7.12
C LEU A 37 -4.91 9.38 -6.92
N LEU A 38 -4.39 8.77 -5.86
CA LEU A 38 -4.68 7.41 -5.42
C LEU A 38 -5.60 7.47 -4.22
N MET A 39 -6.68 6.69 -4.23
CA MET A 39 -7.58 6.56 -3.09
C MET A 39 -7.92 5.10 -2.85
N ASP A 40 -7.68 4.65 -1.61
CA ASP A 40 -7.98 3.32 -1.12
C ASP A 40 -9.06 3.41 -0.02
N LEU A 41 -10.11 2.61 -0.13
CA LEU A 41 -11.30 2.66 0.71
C LEU A 41 -11.15 1.71 1.90
N LYS A 42 -11.36 2.24 3.10
CA LYS A 42 -11.20 1.50 4.36
C LYS A 42 -12.52 1.40 5.11
N THR A 43 -12.89 0.17 5.45
CA THR A 43 -14.12 -0.17 6.20
C THR A 43 -13.88 -0.32 7.70
N ASN A 44 -12.69 0.03 8.19
CA ASN A 44 -12.35 -0.01 9.61
C ASN A 44 -13.40 0.75 10.42
N ASN A 45 -13.74 0.23 11.60
CA ASN A 45 -14.67 0.88 12.52
C ASN A 45 -13.87 1.51 13.66
N ILE A 46 -13.38 2.73 13.41
CA ILE A 46 -12.49 3.47 14.32
C ILE A 46 -13.06 4.85 14.63
N GLN A 47 -12.57 5.47 15.70
CA GLN A 47 -12.85 6.86 16.03
C GLN A 47 -11.96 7.80 15.20
N ALA A 48 -12.40 9.05 15.02
CA ALA A 48 -11.64 10.08 14.28
C ALA A 48 -10.22 10.28 14.82
N ALA A 49 -10.04 10.22 16.14
CA ALA A 49 -8.74 10.37 16.79
C ALA A 49 -7.78 9.18 16.56
N GLU A 50 -8.26 8.09 15.98
CA GLU A 50 -7.46 6.89 15.70
C GLU A 50 -6.97 6.84 14.25
N VAL A 51 -7.45 7.73 13.37
CA VAL A 51 -7.19 7.72 11.93
C VAL A 51 -5.69 7.73 11.62
N GLU A 52 -4.91 8.61 12.24
CA GLU A 52 -3.47 8.70 11.98
C GLU A 52 -2.73 7.43 12.39
N LYS A 53 -3.13 6.85 13.54
CA LYS A 53 -2.55 5.60 14.04
C LYS A 53 -2.90 4.45 13.12
N GLU A 54 -4.16 4.37 12.68
CA GLU A 54 -4.63 3.30 11.81
C GLU A 54 -4.02 3.41 10.41
N ALA A 55 -3.92 4.62 9.87
CA ALA A 55 -3.30 4.90 8.57
C ALA A 55 -1.84 4.41 8.49
N ALA A 56 -1.10 4.42 9.61
CA ALA A 56 0.28 3.95 9.64
C ALA A 56 0.43 2.46 9.27
N PHE A 57 -0.58 1.63 9.51
CA PHE A 57 -0.56 0.22 9.10
C PHE A 57 -0.65 0.02 7.58
N TYR A 58 -1.10 1.04 6.85
CA TYR A 58 -1.28 1.03 5.40
C TYR A 58 -0.15 1.76 4.63
N ASP A 59 0.90 2.27 5.31
CA ASP A 59 2.02 2.99 4.66
C ASP A 59 2.64 2.18 3.53
N TRP A 60 2.97 0.92 3.80
CA TRP A 60 3.60 0.04 2.79
C TRP A 60 2.66 -0.21 1.60
N GLN A 61 1.35 -0.31 1.82
CA GLN A 61 0.37 -0.51 0.76
C GLN A 61 0.32 0.71 -0.17
N LEU A 62 0.18 1.91 0.40
CA LEU A 62 0.18 3.17 -0.36
C LEU A 62 1.50 3.39 -1.12
N ARG A 63 2.64 2.99 -0.54
CA ARG A 63 3.96 3.03 -1.19
C ARG A 63 4.04 2.14 -2.41
N ILE A 64 3.56 0.91 -2.32
CA ILE A 64 3.55 -0.02 -3.44
C ILE A 64 2.61 0.50 -4.54
N TYR A 65 1.43 1.00 -4.18
CA TYR A 65 0.48 1.56 -5.14
C TYR A 65 1.06 2.79 -5.85
N GLY A 66 1.63 3.74 -5.11
CA GLY A 66 2.30 4.90 -5.70
C GLY A 66 3.40 4.50 -6.68
N TRP A 67 4.26 3.55 -6.30
CA TRP A 67 5.32 3.03 -7.17
C TRP A 67 4.77 2.37 -8.43
N ALA A 68 3.78 1.47 -8.30
CA ALA A 68 3.22 0.73 -9.43
C ALA A 68 2.53 1.67 -10.43
N ILE A 69 1.71 2.59 -9.93
CA ILE A 69 0.96 3.53 -10.76
C ILE A 69 1.88 4.56 -11.42
N ASN A 70 2.93 5.02 -10.72
CA ASN A 70 3.95 5.86 -11.36
C ASN A 70 4.65 5.14 -12.52
N LYS A 71 4.96 3.84 -12.38
CA LYS A 71 5.57 3.03 -13.45
C LYS A 71 4.64 2.86 -14.66
N ILE A 72 3.34 2.72 -14.43
CA ILE A 72 2.35 2.49 -15.50
C ILE A 72 2.06 3.75 -16.28
N PHE A 73 1.74 4.85 -15.59
CA PHE A 73 1.26 6.07 -16.23
C PHE A 73 2.39 7.05 -16.56
N ALA A 74 3.60 6.86 -16.01
CA ALA A 74 4.72 7.79 -16.12
C ALA A 74 4.35 9.24 -15.71
N GLN A 75 3.37 9.37 -14.81
CA GLN A 75 2.88 10.64 -14.27
C GLN A 75 3.25 10.78 -12.79
N PRO A 76 3.41 12.01 -12.28
CA PRO A 76 3.64 12.23 -10.87
C PRO A 76 2.45 11.77 -10.03
N ILE A 77 2.73 11.16 -8.88
CA ILE A 77 1.72 10.91 -7.86
C ILE A 77 1.56 12.18 -7.03
N ILE A 78 0.38 12.77 -7.11
CA ILE A 78 0.04 14.05 -6.46
C ILE A 78 -0.53 13.85 -5.06
N ALA A 79 -1.16 12.70 -4.79
CA ALA A 79 -1.66 12.33 -3.47
C ALA A 79 -1.88 10.81 -3.39
N THR A 80 -1.60 10.25 -2.21
CA THR A 80 -2.00 8.91 -1.79
C THR A 80 -2.90 9.04 -0.58
N GLN A 81 -4.13 8.55 -0.70
CA GLN A 81 -5.17 8.78 0.30
C GLN A 81 -5.81 7.47 0.75
N LEU A 82 -6.22 7.46 2.01
CA LEU A 82 -7.10 6.45 2.58
C LEU A 82 -8.41 7.15 2.89
N TYR A 83 -9.52 6.59 2.43
CA TYR A 83 -10.83 7.05 2.85
C TYR A 83 -11.42 6.07 3.85
N PHE A 84 -11.39 6.45 5.13
CA PHE A 84 -12.04 5.71 6.20
C PHE A 84 -13.53 5.99 6.17
N LEU A 85 -14.32 5.02 5.70
CA LEU A 85 -15.78 5.15 5.60
C LEU A 85 -16.44 5.40 6.95
N ILE A 86 -15.84 4.85 8.01
CA ILE A 86 -16.11 5.19 9.40
C ILE A 86 -14.76 5.60 9.98
N PRO A 87 -14.52 6.89 10.24
CA PRO A 87 -15.50 7.91 10.63
C PRO A 87 -15.81 8.97 9.54
N ASP A 88 -15.83 8.60 8.25
CA ASP A 88 -15.99 9.52 7.11
C ASP A 88 -14.83 10.54 7.00
N ILE A 89 -13.59 10.03 7.02
CA ILE A 89 -12.39 10.87 6.97
C ILE A 89 -11.45 10.41 5.85
N VAL A 90 -11.05 11.37 5.02
CA VAL A 90 -9.96 11.19 4.05
C VAL A 90 -8.63 11.55 4.70
N TYR A 91 -7.82 10.53 4.98
CA TYR A 91 -6.43 10.70 5.38
C TYR A 91 -5.57 10.86 4.13
N SER A 92 -4.78 11.93 4.07
CA SER A 92 -3.75 12.11 3.03
C SER A 92 -2.39 11.74 3.60
N HIS A 93 -1.69 10.82 2.94
CA HIS A 93 -0.36 10.44 3.36
C HIS A 93 0.59 11.66 3.26
N PRO A 94 1.38 11.97 4.30
CA PRO A 94 2.19 13.19 4.35
C PRO A 94 3.26 13.25 3.25
N ASN A 95 3.68 12.09 2.74
CA ASN A 95 4.58 12.00 1.60
C ASN A 95 3.78 11.50 0.39
N ALA A 96 3.22 12.41 -0.40
CA ALA A 96 2.43 12.05 -1.58
C ALA A 96 3.28 11.34 -2.66
N HIS A 97 4.54 11.76 -2.81
CA HIS A 97 5.41 11.19 -3.83
C HIS A 97 5.86 9.78 -3.47
N LEU A 98 6.11 9.49 -2.18
CA LEU A 98 6.73 8.24 -1.71
C LEU A 98 8.09 7.99 -2.43
N ASN A 99 9.10 7.49 -1.72
CA ASN A 99 10.41 7.31 -2.37
C ASN A 99 10.34 6.09 -3.30
N PHE A 100 10.06 6.27 -4.59
CA PHE A 100 9.88 5.16 -5.55
C PHE A 100 11.14 4.31 -5.73
N VAL A 101 12.31 4.95 -5.79
CA VAL A 101 13.60 4.22 -5.89
C VAL A 101 13.83 3.36 -4.65
N GLN A 102 13.60 3.92 -3.46
CA GLN A 102 13.72 3.17 -2.21
C GLN A 102 12.65 2.09 -2.09
N THR A 103 11.44 2.34 -2.59
CA THR A 103 10.34 1.36 -2.59
C THR A 103 10.65 0.19 -3.52
N GLU A 104 11.16 0.45 -4.72
CA GLU A 104 11.60 -0.60 -5.64
C GLU A 104 12.73 -1.46 -5.05
N LYS A 105 13.74 -0.81 -4.46
CA LYS A 105 14.83 -1.50 -3.76
C LYS A 105 14.30 -2.37 -2.62
N TRP A 106 13.46 -1.80 -1.77
CA TRP A 106 12.84 -2.50 -0.63
C TRP A 106 11.99 -3.69 -1.09
N LEU A 107 11.18 -3.53 -2.14
CA LEU A 107 10.40 -4.62 -2.72
C LEU A 107 11.31 -5.77 -3.19
N GLY A 108 12.42 -5.46 -3.85
CA GLY A 108 13.40 -6.46 -4.29
C GLY A 108 14.04 -7.21 -3.12
N GLU A 109 14.37 -6.50 -2.04
CA GLU A 109 14.91 -7.07 -0.80
C GLU A 109 13.88 -7.99 -0.12
N VAL A 110 12.63 -7.54 -0.01
CA VAL A 110 11.53 -8.33 0.58
C VAL A 110 11.27 -9.59 -0.24
N CYS A 111 11.14 -9.49 -1.56
CA CYS A 111 10.93 -10.65 -2.43
C CYS A 111 12.09 -11.65 -2.33
N SER A 112 13.33 -11.15 -2.35
CA SER A 112 14.52 -12.00 -2.21
C SER A 112 14.58 -12.68 -0.85
N LYS A 113 14.21 -11.98 0.23
CA LYS A 113 14.14 -12.56 1.57
C LYS A 113 13.10 -13.66 1.63
N ILE A 114 11.88 -13.39 1.15
CA ILE A 114 10.79 -14.38 1.10
C ILE A 114 11.19 -15.62 0.30
N GLN A 115 11.82 -15.45 -0.86
CA GLN A 115 12.26 -16.57 -1.69
C GLN A 115 13.37 -17.42 -1.04
N ARG A 116 14.28 -16.80 -0.28
CA ARG A 116 15.46 -17.46 0.28
C ARG A 116 15.20 -18.10 1.64
N THR A 117 14.28 -17.56 2.42
CA THR A 117 13.96 -18.09 3.75
C THR A 117 13.37 -19.49 3.63
N GLN A 118 13.96 -20.44 4.37
CA GLN A 118 13.56 -21.85 4.33
C GLN A 118 12.87 -22.27 5.63
N ASP A 119 13.10 -21.55 6.73
CA ASP A 119 12.51 -21.83 8.03
C ASP A 119 11.63 -20.65 8.51
N ILE A 120 10.42 -20.98 8.98
CA ILE A 120 9.50 -20.02 9.58
C ILE A 120 10.12 -19.27 10.77
N LYS A 121 11.09 -19.89 11.46
CA LYS A 121 11.83 -19.29 12.59
C LYS A 121 12.65 -18.07 12.19
N GLU A 122 12.95 -17.89 10.90
CA GLU A 122 13.62 -16.69 10.38
C GLU A 122 12.69 -15.46 10.31
N TYR A 123 11.38 -15.66 10.50
CA TYR A 123 10.40 -14.57 10.65
C TYR A 123 10.15 -14.31 12.14
N PRO A 124 10.73 -13.23 12.70
CA PRO A 124 10.46 -12.88 14.08
C PRO A 124 8.98 -12.54 14.26
N LYS A 125 8.44 -12.80 15.46
CA LYS A 125 7.08 -12.40 15.82
C LYS A 125 6.91 -10.89 15.58
N GLY A 126 5.90 -10.53 14.80
CA GLY A 126 5.47 -9.15 14.62
C GLY A 126 4.75 -8.64 15.86
N LYS A 127 4.58 -7.31 15.96
CA LYS A 127 3.84 -6.66 17.05
C LYS A 127 2.38 -7.14 17.12
N ASP A 128 1.82 -7.49 15.97
CA ASP A 128 0.42 -7.88 15.81
C ASP A 128 0.22 -9.40 15.73
N CYS A 129 1.21 -10.19 16.17
CA CYS A 129 1.10 -11.66 16.23
C CYS A 129 -0.10 -12.14 17.07
N ALA A 130 -0.54 -11.35 18.04
CA ALA A 130 -1.73 -11.65 18.85
C ALA A 130 -3.03 -11.67 18.03
N PHE A 131 -3.06 -11.00 16.88
CA PHE A 131 -4.21 -10.95 15.96
C PHE A 131 -4.06 -11.94 14.80
N CYS A 132 -3.00 -12.75 14.79
CA CYS A 132 -2.77 -13.73 13.74
C CYS A 132 -3.77 -14.89 13.83
N GLY A 133 -4.58 -15.07 12.79
CA GLY A 133 -5.57 -16.16 12.70
C GLY A 133 -4.99 -17.58 12.72
N TYR A 134 -3.66 -17.71 12.58
CA TYR A 134 -2.95 -19.00 12.68
C TYR A 134 -2.57 -19.38 14.13
N ALA A 135 -2.99 -18.59 15.13
CA ALA A 135 -2.69 -18.80 16.55
C ALA A 135 -1.21 -19.13 16.77
N CYS A 136 -0.36 -18.11 16.90
CA CYS A 136 1.11 -18.22 17.03
C CYS A 136 1.63 -19.19 18.11
N GLU A 137 0.76 -19.80 18.92
CA GLU A 137 1.07 -20.85 19.90
C GLU A 137 1.22 -22.25 19.29
N LEU A 138 0.63 -22.53 18.11
CA LEU A 138 0.78 -23.83 17.42
C LEU A 138 2.16 -24.03 16.78
N PHE A 139 2.92 -22.94 16.63
CA PHE A 139 4.34 -23.00 16.35
C PHE A 139 5.06 -22.93 17.70
N HIS A 140 5.45 -24.08 18.25
CA HIS A 140 6.41 -24.15 19.34
C HIS A 140 7.74 -23.55 18.84
N ILE A 141 7.86 -22.23 19.00
CA ILE A 141 9.12 -21.47 18.86
C ILE A 141 9.95 -21.73 20.10
#